data_AF-A0A925JDG8-F1
#
_entry.id   AF-A0A925JDG8-F1
#
_cell.length_a   1.000
_cell.length_b   1.000
_cell.length_c   1.000
_cell.angle_alpha   90.00
_cell.angle_beta   90.00
_cell.angle_gamma   90.00
#
_symmetry.space_group_name_H-M   'P 1'
#
loop_
_entity.id
_entity.type
_entity.pdbx_description
1 polymer ?
#
loop_
_entity_poly.entity_id
_entity_poly.type
_entity_poly.pdbx_seq_one_letter_code
_entity_poly.pdbx_strand_id
1 'polypeptide(L)'
;MNDTSPEVERMMREMLMQRSGEERFLMGALMFDAAREMVIASLPTDLPPLEFKRRLFERIYGFPLEAIFQPPHDGKKDNERDAD
;
A
#
# COMPACT_ATOMS: atom_id res chain seq x y z
N MET A 1 18.00 1.63 -3.97
CA MET A 1 17.14 2.43 -4.87
C MET A 1 17.87 2.46 -6.20
N ASN A 2 17.54 1.54 -7.12
CA ASN A 2 18.45 1.20 -8.24
C ASN A 2 18.52 2.28 -9.33
N ASP A 3 17.50 3.16 -9.38
CA ASP A 3 17.40 4.28 -10.32
C ASP A 3 17.97 5.59 -9.77
N THR A 4 18.73 5.54 -8.67
CA THR A 4 19.32 6.72 -8.02
C THR A 4 20.81 6.52 -7.84
N SER A 5 21.61 7.55 -8.14
CA SER A 5 23.06 7.45 -7.96
C SER A 5 23.44 7.33 -6.48
N PRO A 6 24.55 6.66 -6.14
CA PRO A 6 25.02 6.54 -4.75
C PRO A 6 25.24 7.90 -4.06
N GLU A 7 25.61 8.93 -4.84
CA GLU A 7 25.78 10.29 -4.35
C GLU A 7 24.46 10.90 -3.87
N VAL A 8 23.40 10.77 -4.69
CA VAL A 8 22.08 11.29 -4.34
C VAL A 8 21.50 10.53 -3.15
N GLU A 9 21.69 9.20 -3.08
CA GLU A 9 21.29 8.39 -1.93
C GLU A 9 21.97 8.86 -0.64
N ARG A 10 23.28 9.13 -0.68
CA ARG A 10 24.04 9.66 0.46
C ARG A 10 23.52 11.04 0.89
N MET A 11 23.31 11.95 -0.06
CA MET A 11 22.78 13.29 0.21
C MET A 11 21.39 13.21 0.88
N MET A 12 20.49 12.38 0.36
CA MET A 12 19.17 12.15 0.93
C MET A 12 19.25 11.62 2.36
N ARG A 13 20.14 10.65 2.60
CA ARG A 13 20.37 10.08 3.93
C ARG A 13 20.91 11.13 4.92
N GLU A 14 21.87 11.95 4.51
CA GLU A 14 22.44 13.02 5.34
C GLU A 14 21.35 14.03 5.74
N MET A 15 20.55 14.50 4.79
CA MET A 15 19.43 15.41 5.06
C MET A 15 18.39 14.77 6.00
N LEU A 16 18.11 13.48 5.85
CA LEU A 16 17.18 12.77 6.73
C LEU A 16 17.73 12.68 8.15
N MET A 17 19.03 12.39 8.31
CA MET A 17 19.67 12.23 9.62
C MET A 17 19.91 13.56 10.35
N GLN A 18 19.81 14.70 9.67
CA GLN A 18 19.80 16.03 10.30
C GLN A 18 18.48 16.36 11.00
N ARG A 19 17.40 15.61 10.72
CA ARG A 19 16.08 15.77 11.35
C ARG A 19 16.01 15.04 12.69
N SER A 20 15.09 15.47 13.54
CA SER A 20 14.82 14.80 14.81
C SER A 20 14.24 13.38 14.61
N GLY A 21 14.25 12.55 15.65
CA GLY A 21 13.61 11.23 15.59
C GLY A 21 12.11 11.33 15.35
N GLU A 22 11.47 12.29 16.01
CA GLU A 22 10.04 12.60 15.92
C GLU A 22 9.65 13.08 14.52
N GLU A 23 10.45 13.97 13.92
CA GLU A 23 10.22 14.44 12.55
C GLU A 23 10.30 13.28 11.54
N ARG A 24 11.30 12.40 11.68
CA ARG A 24 11.43 11.22 10.81
C ARG A 24 10.25 10.25 10.99
N PHE A 25 9.77 10.08 12.22
CA PHE A 25 8.59 9.26 12.50
C PHE A 25 7.33 9.85 11.85
N LEU A 26 7.09 11.15 12.00
CA LEU A 26 5.97 11.85 11.38
C LEU A 26 6.04 11.76 9.85
N MET A 27 7.21 11.95 9.26
CA MET A 27 7.41 11.79 7.82
C MET A 27 6.95 10.41 7.35
N GLY A 28 7.38 9.34 8.03
CA GLY A 28 6.95 7.97 7.73
C GLY A 28 5.45 7.76 7.92
N ALA A 29 4.87 8.28 9.01
CA ALA A 29 3.44 8.18 9.31
C ALA A 29 2.57 8.86 8.24
N LEU A 30 3.03 9.99 7.70
CA LEU A 30 2.32 10.79 6.69
C LEU A 30 2.51 10.29 5.25
N MET A 31 3.41 9.34 5.01
CA MET A 31 3.66 8.84 3.64
C MET A 31 2.41 8.23 3.00
N PHE A 32 1.57 7.56 3.80
CA PHE A 32 0.33 7.00 3.29
C PHE A 32 -0.62 8.07 2.79
N ASP A 33 -0.79 9.16 3.55
CA ASP A 33 -1.65 10.27 3.15
C ASP A 33 -1.13 10.93 1.88
N ALA A 34 0.18 11.17 1.80
CA ALA A 34 0.79 11.72 0.59
C ALA A 34 0.56 10.83 -0.63
N ALA A 35 0.76 9.51 -0.50
CA ALA A 35 0.52 8.55 -1.58
C ALA A 35 -0.97 8.51 -1.98
N ARG A 36 -1.87 8.51 -0.99
CA ARG A 36 -3.33 8.52 -1.20
C ARG A 36 -3.77 9.76 -1.97
N GLU A 37 -3.28 10.95 -1.62
CA GLU A 37 -3.60 12.19 -2.33
C GLU A 37 -3.11 12.16 -3.78
N MET A 38 -1.90 11.63 -4.04
CA MET A 38 -1.40 11.45 -5.41
C MET A 38 -2.27 10.49 -6.23
N VAL A 39 -2.73 9.38 -5.63
CA VAL A 39 -3.63 8.45 -6.30
C VAL A 39 -4.97 9.13 -6.61
N ILE A 40 -5.57 9.81 -5.64
CA ILE A 40 -6.85 10.52 -5.82
C ILE A 40 -6.74 11.54 -6.96
N ALA A 41 -5.67 12.35 -6.99
CA ALA A 41 -5.43 13.32 -8.04
C ALA A 41 -5.26 12.71 -9.44
N SER A 42 -4.88 11.42 -9.54
CA SER A 42 -4.75 10.70 -10.81
C SER A 42 -6.06 10.07 -11.30
N LEU A 43 -7.12 10.02 -10.49
CA LEU A 43 -8.41 9.43 -10.85
C LEU A 43 -9.28 10.43 -11.63
N PRO A 44 -10.18 9.95 -12.52
CA PRO A 44 -11.19 10.81 -13.13
C PRO A 44 -12.09 11.47 -12.07
N THR A 45 -12.43 12.74 -12.27
CA THR A 45 -13.19 13.55 -11.30
C THR A 45 -14.66 13.16 -11.18
N ASP A 46 -15.24 12.59 -12.24
CA ASP A 46 -16.70 12.39 -12.35
C ASP A 46 -17.11 10.92 -12.13
N LEU A 47 -16.35 10.20 -11.31
CA LEU A 47 -16.66 8.80 -11.01
C LEU A 47 -17.85 8.67 -10.04
N PRO A 48 -18.74 7.69 -10.26
CA PRO A 48 -19.68 7.27 -9.23
C PRO A 48 -18.94 6.89 -7.94
N PRO A 49 -19.50 7.19 -6.74
CA PRO A 49 -18.80 6.99 -5.48
C PRO A 49 -18.26 5.58 -5.23
N LEU A 50 -18.99 4.55 -5.68
CA LEU A 50 -18.58 3.15 -5.53
C LEU A 50 -17.37 2.82 -6.42
N GLU A 51 -17.39 3.30 -7.67
CA GLU A 51 -16.30 3.10 -8.61
C GLU A 51 -15.04 3.85 -8.20
N PHE A 52 -15.19 5.06 -7.66
CA PHE A 52 -14.08 5.81 -7.05
C PHE A 52 -13.40 4.99 -5.94
N LYS A 53 -14.18 4.44 -5.00
CA LYS A 53 -13.65 3.63 -3.90
C LYS A 53 -12.95 2.37 -4.39
N ARG A 54 -13.54 1.67 -5.36
CA ARG A 54 -12.94 0.47 -5.97
C ARG A 54 -11.59 0.79 -6.59
N ARG A 55 -11.50 1.81 -7.44
CA ARG A 55 -10.24 2.20 -8.09
C ARG A 55 -9.18 2.68 -7.12
N LEU A 56 -9.58 3.45 -6.10
CA LEU A 56 -8.66 3.90 -5.06
C LEU A 56 -8.05 2.69 -4.32
N PHE A 57 -8.87 1.71 -3.95
CA PHE A 57 -8.41 0.47 -3.33
C PHE A 57 -7.42 -0.27 -4.22
N GLU A 58 -7.81 -0.55 -5.47
CA GLU A 58 -6.98 -1.33 -6.39
C GLU A 58 -5.62 -0.67 -6.68
N ARG A 59 -5.58 0.68 -6.73
CA ARG A 59 -4.34 1.44 -6.91
C ARG A 59 -3.45 1.45 -5.67
N ILE A 60 -4.01 1.54 -4.47
CA ILE A 60 -3.23 1.54 -3.23
C ILE A 60 -2.66 0.15 -2.94
N TYR A 61 -3.44 -0.91 -3.16
CA TYR A 61 -3.06 -2.27 -2.76
C TYR A 61 -2.48 -3.12 -3.89
N GLY A 62 -2.65 -2.71 -5.15
CA GLY A 62 -2.03 -3.36 -6.31
C GLY A 62 -2.69 -4.67 -6.74
N PHE A 63 -3.90 -4.97 -6.27
CA PHE A 63 -4.68 -6.14 -6.66
C PHE A 63 -6.17 -5.82 -6.75
N PRO A 64 -6.95 -6.59 -7.53
CA PRO A 64 -8.39 -6.36 -7.71
C PRO A 64 -9.15 -6.57 -6.39
N LEU A 65 -10.20 -5.78 -6.15
CA LEU A 65 -11.01 -5.90 -4.93
C LEU A 65 -11.60 -7.32 -4.75
N GLU A 66 -11.81 -8.04 -5.84
CA GLU A 66 -12.31 -9.41 -5.85
C GLU A 66 -11.33 -10.40 -5.17
N ALA A 67 -10.04 -10.10 -5.15
CA ALA A 67 -9.03 -10.98 -4.55
C ALA A 67 -9.14 -11.11 -3.03
N ILE A 68 -9.82 -10.18 -2.35
CA ILE A 68 -10.08 -10.29 -0.89
C ILE A 68 -11.38 -11.00 -0.56
N PHE A 69 -12.24 -11.23 -1.55
CA PHE A 69 -13.42 -12.06 -1.38
C PHE A 69 -13.07 -13.51 -1.69
N GLN A 70 -12.63 -14.26 -0.66
CA GLN A 70 -12.64 -15.71 -0.78
C GLN A 70 -14.09 -16.20 -0.79
N PRO A 71 -14.47 -17.08 -1.73
CA PRO A 71 -15.74 -17.79 -1.59
C PRO A 71 -15.73 -18.54 -0.24
N PRO A 72 -16.89 -18.67 0.43
CA PRO A 72 -16.97 -19.39 1.68
C PRO A 72 -16.32 -20.76 1.51
N HIS A 73 -15.41 -21.13 2.41
CA HIS A 73 -14.76 -22.42 2.38
C HIS A 73 -15.85 -23.49 2.51
N ASP A 74 -16.14 -24.21 1.43
CA ASP A 74 -17.01 -25.38 1.47
C ASP A 74 -16.42 -26.31 2.53
N GLY A 75 -17.08 -26.44 3.68
CA GLY A 75 -16.58 -27.13 4.86
C GLY A 75 -16.42 -28.65 4.68
N LYS A 76 -15.62 -29.09 3.70
CA LYS A 76 -15.08 -30.45 3.66
C LYS A 76 -14.05 -30.55 4.76
N LYS A 77 -14.48 -31.23 5.83
CA LYS A 77 -13.71 -31.56 7.02
C LYS A 77 -12.33 -32.07 6.62
N ASP A 78 -11.29 -31.43 7.16
CA ASP A 78 -9.99 -32.05 7.35
C ASP A 78 -10.19 -33.20 8.33
N ASN A 79 -10.55 -34.38 7.81
CA ASN A 79 -10.57 -35.61 8.57
C ASN A 79 -9.74 -36.62 7.80
N GLU A 80 -8.91 -37.35 8.54
CA GLU A 80 -7.94 -38.37 8.08
C GLU A 80 -6.57 -37.83 7.67
N ARG A 81 -5.77 -37.50 8.67
CA ARG A 81 -4.33 -37.80 8.69
C ARG A 81 -3.88 -37.98 10.14
N ASP A 82 -4.47 -38.97 10.81
CA ASP A 82 -3.98 -39.56 12.07
C ASP A 82 -4.41 -41.04 12.10
N ALA A 83 -3.93 -41.81 11.12
CA ALA A 83 -3.94 -43.28 11.14
C ALA A 83 -2.91 -43.77 10.11
N ASP A 84 -1.64 -43.82 10.53
CA ASP A 84 -0.72 -44.97 10.41
C ASP A 84 0.73 -44.57 10.72
#